data_AF-A0A4R6L8C5-F1
#
_entry.id   AF-A0A4R6L8C5-F1
#
_cell.length_a   1.000
_cell.length_b   1.000
_cell.length_c   1.000
_cell.angle_alpha   90.00
_cell.angle_beta   90.00
_cell.angle_gamma   90.00
#
_symmetry.space_group_name_H-M   'P 1'
#
loop_
_entity.id
_entity.type
_entity.pdbx_description
1 polymer ?
#
loop_
_entity_poly.entity_id
_entity_poly.type
_entity_poly.pdbx_seq_one_letter_code
_entity_poly.pdbx_strand_id
1 'polypeptide(L)'
;MQDEIIKHTKNIYSEMNNKKHSFKEKVKEILVEILIIVFAVSLSIWLHSWSEERHEHKDAQTFLMGLKEDLQNDISNLEETKKTLDKTQKEISFALHLTPQKIDSLKANHQQINSGTNFINTSVNNGRYEGFKSSGKINTIENQKIRNKILSYYQQTIPEIAFVERAYEKLTSNYINLLLNGKEDEDINTTLLKKKTKIILSGIDNFTKEAQNDYEEAIKQAREIIKEIDEENK
;
A
#
# COMPACT_ATOMS: atom_id res chain seq x y z
N MET A 1 -38.70 -18.25 -12.68
CA MET A 1 -38.33 -19.38 -11.80
C MET A 1 -39.50 -19.83 -10.93
N GLN A 2 -40.15 -18.96 -10.15
CA GLN A 2 -41.31 -19.34 -9.33
C GLN A 2 -42.44 -19.98 -10.17
N ASP A 3 -42.77 -19.42 -11.34
CA ASP A 3 -43.83 -19.96 -12.21
C ASP A 3 -43.53 -21.36 -12.76
N GLU A 4 -42.27 -21.67 -13.05
CA GLU A 4 -41.86 -23.01 -13.52
C GLU A 4 -41.89 -24.03 -12.38
N ILE A 5 -41.44 -23.65 -11.18
CA ILE A 5 -41.54 -24.49 -9.99
C ILE A 5 -43.02 -24.80 -9.68
N ILE A 6 -43.91 -23.80 -9.76
CA ILE A 6 -45.34 -23.97 -9.56
C ILE A 6 -45.93 -24.93 -10.60
N LYS A 7 -45.51 -24.82 -11.87
CA LYS A 7 -45.96 -25.70 -12.96
C LYS A 7 -45.56 -27.16 -12.73
N HIS A 8 -44.30 -27.44 -12.42
CA HIS A 8 -43.84 -28.81 -12.16
C HIS A 8 -44.41 -29.37 -10.85
N THR A 9 -44.62 -28.53 -9.83
CA THR A 9 -45.32 -28.93 -8.59
C THR A 9 -46.77 -29.32 -8.88
N LYS A 10 -47.45 -28.61 -9.78
CA LYS A 10 -48.82 -28.94 -10.21
C LYS A 10 -48.88 -30.24 -11.01
N ASN A 11 -47.87 -30.50 -11.86
CA ASN A 11 -47.73 -31.78 -12.59
C ASN A 11 -47.50 -32.95 -11.63
N ILE A 12 -46.64 -32.79 -10.62
CA ILE A 12 -46.43 -33.83 -9.59
C ILE A 12 -47.76 -34.15 -8.88
N TYR A 13 -48.57 -33.14 -8.56
CA TYR A 13 -49.88 -33.32 -7.91
C TYR A 13 -50.89 -34.04 -8.82
N SER A 14 -50.94 -33.74 -10.13
CA SER A 14 -51.84 -34.42 -11.07
C SER A 14 -51.47 -35.89 -11.27
N GLU A 15 -50.19 -36.22 -11.34
CA GLU A 15 -49.69 -37.56 -11.63
C GLU A 15 -49.88 -38.49 -10.41
N MET A 16 -49.77 -37.94 -9.21
CA MET A 16 -50.12 -38.64 -7.96
C MET A 16 -51.60 -39.08 -7.96
N ASN A 17 -52.50 -38.22 -8.41
CA ASN A 17 -53.96 -38.43 -8.40
C ASN A 17 -54.50 -39.22 -9.61
N ASN A 18 -53.67 -39.55 -10.59
CA ASN A 18 -54.12 -40.21 -11.82
C ASN A 18 -54.37 -41.72 -11.61
N LYS A 19 -55.60 -42.22 -11.82
CA LYS A 19 -55.98 -43.62 -11.52
C LYS A 19 -55.54 -44.66 -12.57
N LYS A 20 -54.99 -44.23 -13.72
CA LYS A 20 -54.65 -45.12 -14.85
C LYS A 20 -53.20 -45.63 -14.87
N HIS A 21 -52.29 -44.99 -14.16
CA HIS A 21 -50.86 -45.34 -14.17
C HIS A 21 -50.49 -46.37 -13.11
N SER A 22 -49.61 -47.31 -13.51
CA SER A 22 -48.96 -48.24 -12.59
C SER A 22 -48.14 -47.50 -11.54
N PHE A 23 -48.01 -48.05 -10.33
CA PHE A 23 -47.22 -47.44 -9.25
C PHE A 23 -45.77 -47.10 -9.69
N LYS A 24 -45.15 -47.94 -10.53
CA LYS A 24 -43.82 -47.67 -11.10
C LYS A 24 -43.77 -46.47 -12.04
N GLU A 25 -44.82 -46.25 -12.83
CA GLU A 25 -44.89 -45.14 -13.78
C GLU A 25 -45.01 -43.81 -13.05
N LYS A 26 -45.87 -43.75 -12.03
CA LYS A 26 -46.02 -42.57 -11.16
C LYS A 26 -44.72 -42.17 -10.47
N VAL A 27 -44.00 -43.14 -9.90
CA VAL A 27 -42.72 -42.88 -9.23
C VAL A 27 -41.68 -42.35 -10.23
N LYS A 28 -41.64 -42.91 -11.45
CA LYS A 28 -40.71 -42.47 -12.50
C LYS A 28 -41.01 -41.03 -12.94
N GLU A 29 -42.28 -40.69 -13.19
CA GLU A 29 -42.70 -39.35 -13.62
C GLU A 29 -42.43 -38.30 -12.54
N ILE A 30 -42.75 -38.60 -11.28
CA ILE A 30 -42.46 -37.70 -10.15
C ILE A 30 -40.94 -37.50 -9.99
N LEU A 31 -40.13 -38.56 -10.14
CA LEU A 31 -38.66 -38.44 -10.09
C LEU A 31 -38.12 -37.56 -11.23
N VAL A 32 -38.68 -37.68 -12.44
CA VAL A 32 -38.31 -36.82 -13.57
C VAL A 32 -38.63 -35.36 -13.26
N GLU A 33 -39.82 -35.05 -12.74
CA GLU A 33 -40.17 -33.66 -12.41
C GLU A 33 -39.30 -33.09 -11.28
N ILE A 34 -38.97 -33.89 -10.26
CA ILE A 34 -38.04 -33.50 -9.21
C ILE A 34 -36.65 -33.22 -9.80
N LEU A 35 -36.15 -34.07 -10.70
CA LEU A 35 -34.87 -33.87 -11.36
C LEU A 35 -34.85 -32.58 -12.19
N ILE A 36 -35.94 -32.28 -12.90
CA ILE A 36 -36.06 -31.05 -13.68
C ILE A 36 -36.02 -29.82 -12.75
N ILE A 37 -36.76 -29.84 -11.64
CA ILE A 37 -36.74 -28.74 -10.65
C ILE A 37 -35.34 -28.56 -10.06
N VAL A 38 -34.70 -29.65 -9.60
CA VAL A 38 -33.36 -29.60 -9.00
C VAL A 38 -32.33 -29.10 -10.03
N PHE A 39 -32.42 -29.56 -11.28
CA PHE A 39 -31.56 -29.10 -12.35
C PHE A 39 -31.74 -27.61 -12.63
N ALA A 40 -32.99 -27.13 -12.74
CA ALA A 40 -33.27 -25.72 -13.00
C ALA A 40 -32.78 -24.80 -11.87
N VAL A 41 -33.01 -25.19 -10.60
CA VAL A 41 -32.52 -24.44 -9.43
C VAL A 41 -31.00 -24.44 -9.37
N SER A 42 -30.37 -25.61 -9.56
CA SER A 42 -28.91 -25.74 -9.53
C SER A 42 -28.26 -24.93 -10.66
N LEU A 43 -28.81 -24.99 -11.87
CA LEU A 43 -28.31 -24.25 -13.02
C LEU A 43 -28.42 -22.73 -12.80
N SER A 44 -29.50 -22.27 -12.19
CA SER A 44 -29.67 -20.85 -11.88
C SER A 44 -28.69 -20.35 -10.82
N ILE A 45 -28.47 -21.11 -9.75
CA ILE A 45 -27.46 -20.77 -8.73
C ILE A 45 -26.07 -20.77 -9.38
N TRP A 46 -25.76 -21.79 -10.17
CA TRP A 46 -24.49 -21.90 -10.88
C TRP A 46 -24.24 -20.74 -11.83
N LEU A 47 -25.21 -20.36 -12.67
CA LEU A 47 -25.09 -19.21 -13.57
C LEU A 47 -24.90 -17.90 -12.82
N HIS A 48 -25.63 -17.72 -11.70
CA HIS A 48 -25.48 -16.53 -10.86
C HIS A 48 -24.08 -16.49 -10.22
N SER A 49 -23.61 -17.58 -9.63
CA SER A 49 -22.28 -17.65 -9.01
C SER A 49 -21.18 -17.43 -10.05
N TRP A 50 -21.30 -18.02 -11.24
CA TRP A 50 -20.35 -17.82 -12.33
C TRP A 50 -20.30 -16.37 -12.83
N SER A 51 -21.45 -15.71 -12.94
CA SER A 51 -21.51 -14.30 -13.31
C SER A 51 -20.87 -13.40 -12.26
N GLU A 52 -21.09 -13.70 -10.97
CA GLU A 52 -20.53 -12.95 -9.84
C GLU A 52 -19.01 -13.07 -9.80
N GLU A 53 -18.49 -14.31 -9.83
CA GLU A 53 -17.04 -14.60 -9.83
C GLU A 53 -16.33 -13.89 -10.99
N ARG A 54 -16.92 -13.88 -12.18
CA ARG A 54 -16.37 -13.15 -13.33
C ARG A 54 -16.35 -11.63 -13.10
N HIS A 55 -17.36 -11.09 -12.42
CA HIS A 55 -17.41 -9.66 -12.10
C HIS A 55 -16.35 -9.31 -11.05
N GLU A 56 -16.24 -10.10 -9.98
CA GLU A 56 -15.24 -9.96 -8.93
C GLU A 56 -13.80 -10.04 -9.47
N HIS A 57 -13.53 -10.99 -10.37
CA HIS A 57 -12.24 -11.14 -11.03
C HIS A 57 -11.90 -9.90 -11.90
N LYS A 58 -12.87 -9.37 -12.63
CA LYS A 58 -12.68 -8.16 -13.44
C LYS A 58 -12.39 -6.93 -12.57
N ASP A 59 -13.08 -6.81 -11.44
CA ASP A 59 -12.85 -5.74 -10.47
C ASP A 59 -11.46 -5.83 -9.83
N ALA A 60 -11.03 -7.05 -9.45
CA ALA A 60 -9.69 -7.30 -8.93
C ALA A 60 -8.61 -6.95 -9.97
N GLN A 61 -8.75 -7.36 -11.22
CA GLN A 61 -7.81 -7.01 -12.29
C GLN A 61 -7.74 -5.50 -12.53
N THR A 62 -8.89 -4.83 -12.58
CA THR A 62 -8.95 -3.36 -12.75
C THR A 62 -8.27 -2.65 -11.58
N PHE A 63 -8.47 -3.16 -10.36
CA PHE A 63 -7.79 -2.68 -9.17
C PHE A 63 -6.27 -2.87 -9.27
N LEU A 64 -5.78 -4.07 -9.58
CA LEU A 64 -4.35 -4.37 -9.65
C LEU A 64 -3.63 -3.53 -10.72
N MET A 65 -4.26 -3.35 -11.89
CA MET A 65 -3.69 -2.52 -12.95
C MET A 65 -3.60 -1.05 -12.55
N GLY A 66 -4.64 -0.50 -11.92
CA GLY A 66 -4.59 0.86 -11.40
C GLY A 66 -3.60 1.00 -10.23
N LEU A 67 -3.50 -0.01 -9.37
CA LEU A 67 -2.56 -0.03 -8.25
C LEU A 67 -1.11 -0.04 -8.73
N LYS A 68 -0.83 -0.73 -9.84
CA LYS A 68 0.50 -0.71 -10.47
C LYS A 68 0.92 0.70 -10.85
N GLU A 69 0.03 1.48 -11.47
CA GLU A 69 0.31 2.88 -11.83
C GLU A 69 0.54 3.74 -10.58
N ASP A 70 -0.28 3.56 -9.55
CA ASP A 70 -0.14 4.23 -8.25
C ASP A 70 1.24 3.92 -7.63
N LEU A 71 1.65 2.64 -7.59
CA LEU A 71 2.94 2.20 -7.05
C LEU A 71 4.14 2.72 -7.84
N GLN A 72 4.03 2.90 -9.17
CA GLN A 72 5.10 3.49 -9.98
C GLN A 72 5.34 4.97 -9.61
N ASN A 73 4.25 5.71 -9.37
CA ASN A 73 4.34 7.08 -8.88
C ASN A 73 4.91 7.12 -7.46
N ASP A 74 4.46 6.21 -6.58
CA ASP A 74 4.93 6.12 -5.21
C ASP A 74 6.44 5.81 -5.14
N ILE A 75 6.93 4.89 -5.97
CA ILE A 75 8.38 4.62 -6.10
C ILE A 75 9.14 5.88 -6.47
N SER A 76 8.63 6.66 -7.42
CA SER A 76 9.29 7.91 -7.85
C SER A 76 9.38 8.92 -6.71
N ASN A 77 8.31 9.07 -5.92
CA ASN A 77 8.27 9.96 -4.75
C ASN A 77 9.19 9.48 -3.62
N LEU A 78 9.23 8.17 -3.37
CA LEU A 78 10.12 7.54 -2.39
C LEU A 78 11.60 7.74 -2.79
N GLU A 79 11.92 7.58 -4.08
CA GLU A 79 13.28 7.81 -4.61
C GLU A 79 13.72 9.27 -4.49
N GLU A 80 12.81 10.23 -4.74
CA GLU A 80 13.08 11.66 -4.55
C GLU A 80 13.39 11.99 -3.08
N THR A 81 12.63 11.41 -2.16
CA THR A 81 12.85 11.62 -0.73
C THR A 81 14.16 10.97 -0.28
N LYS A 82 14.46 9.76 -0.75
CA LYS A 82 15.75 9.11 -0.48
C LYS A 82 16.92 9.94 -0.99
N LYS A 83 16.82 10.56 -2.17
CA LYS A 83 17.84 11.49 -2.69
C LYS A 83 18.02 12.71 -1.78
N THR A 84 16.95 13.20 -1.18
CA THR A 84 17.00 14.29 -0.18
C THR A 84 17.71 13.85 1.10
N LEU A 85 17.46 12.63 1.56
CA LEU A 85 18.20 12.04 2.69
C LEU A 85 19.70 11.88 2.37
N ASP A 86 20.05 11.37 1.18
CA ASP A 86 21.45 11.26 0.71
C ASP A 86 22.17 12.62 0.70
N LYS A 87 21.48 13.65 0.22
CA LYS A 87 22.00 15.03 0.23
C LYS A 87 22.22 15.51 1.67
N THR A 88 21.23 15.31 2.53
CA THR A 88 21.29 15.74 3.93
C THR A 88 22.43 15.06 4.68
N GLN A 89 22.62 13.77 4.48
CA GLN A 89 23.74 13.02 5.07
C GLN A 89 25.10 13.60 4.66
N LYS A 90 25.28 13.99 3.39
CA LYS A 90 26.52 14.64 2.94
C LYS A 90 26.75 15.98 3.63
N GLU A 91 25.70 16.75 3.84
CA GLU A 91 25.73 18.05 4.53
C GLU A 91 26.03 17.90 6.03
N ILE A 92 25.42 16.92 6.70
CA ILE A 92 25.71 16.58 8.09
C ILE A 92 27.15 16.12 8.24
N SER A 93 27.61 15.21 7.37
CA SER A 93 28.99 14.74 7.37
C SER A 93 29.98 15.89 7.17
N PHE A 94 29.69 16.82 6.26
CA PHE A 94 30.48 18.03 6.09
C PHE A 94 30.51 18.87 7.38
N ALA A 95 29.36 19.10 8.00
CA ALA A 95 29.23 19.89 9.22
C ALA A 95 29.99 19.28 10.42
N LEU A 96 29.94 17.95 10.59
CA LEU A 96 30.65 17.25 11.66
C LEU A 96 32.17 17.44 11.59
N HIS A 97 32.72 17.49 10.37
CA HIS A 97 34.14 17.67 10.08
C HIS A 97 34.58 19.14 9.96
N LEU A 98 33.70 20.11 10.28
CA LEU A 98 34.09 21.52 10.30
C LEU A 98 35.13 21.80 11.38
N THR A 99 36.10 22.63 11.00
CA THR A 99 37.13 23.22 11.86
C THR A 99 37.00 24.75 11.82
N PRO A 100 37.50 25.47 12.84
CA PRO A 100 37.52 26.94 12.82
C PRO A 100 38.14 27.52 11.55
N GLN A 101 39.29 26.99 11.12
CA GLN A 101 39.99 27.46 9.91
C GLN A 101 39.15 27.29 8.64
N LYS A 102 38.37 26.20 8.57
CA LYS A 102 37.48 25.95 7.43
C LYS A 102 36.31 26.91 7.43
N ILE A 103 35.74 27.21 8.59
CA ILE A 103 34.69 28.23 8.72
C ILE A 103 35.21 29.61 8.30
N ASP A 104 36.39 30.00 8.75
CA ASP A 104 36.99 31.30 8.40
C ASP A 104 37.22 31.41 6.88
N SER A 105 37.69 30.33 6.25
CA SER A 105 37.85 30.27 4.79
C SER A 105 36.52 30.37 4.03
N LEU A 106 35.47 29.68 4.49
CA LEU A 106 34.14 29.74 3.86
C LEU A 106 33.54 31.14 3.98
N LYS A 107 33.67 31.78 5.14
CA LYS A 107 33.23 33.17 5.37
C LYS A 107 33.96 34.16 4.47
N ALA A 108 35.28 34.03 4.34
CA ALA A 108 36.08 34.89 3.46
C ALA A 108 35.64 34.79 1.99
N ASN A 109 35.12 33.62 1.59
CA ASN A 109 34.58 33.36 0.25
C ASN A 109 33.07 33.58 0.13
N HIS A 110 32.41 34.15 1.15
CA HIS A 110 30.96 34.38 1.20
C HIS A 110 30.11 33.10 0.98
N GLN A 111 30.63 31.93 1.36
CA GLN A 111 29.94 30.66 1.21
C GLN A 111 29.09 30.34 2.44
N GLN A 112 27.84 29.93 2.22
CA GLN A 112 26.95 29.46 3.28
C GLN A 112 27.25 28.00 3.64
N ILE A 113 27.08 27.67 4.92
CA ILE A 113 27.21 26.30 5.43
C ILE A 113 25.82 25.68 5.52
N ASN A 114 25.51 24.74 4.62
CA ASN A 114 24.39 23.84 4.85
C ASN A 114 24.82 22.71 5.78
N SER A 115 24.11 22.55 6.89
CA SER A 115 24.44 21.59 7.94
C SER A 115 23.38 20.49 8.10
N GLY A 116 22.58 20.26 7.05
CA GLY A 116 21.62 19.17 7.00
C GLY A 116 20.28 19.49 7.65
N THR A 117 19.69 20.63 7.30
CA THR A 117 18.38 21.09 7.80
C THR A 117 17.24 20.86 6.80
N ASN A 118 17.42 19.95 5.83
CA ASN A 118 16.38 19.66 4.85
C ASN A 118 15.22 18.92 5.54
N PHE A 119 13.99 19.24 5.13
CA PHE A 119 12.79 18.49 5.53
C PHE A 119 12.43 17.46 4.47
N ILE A 120 11.76 16.39 4.89
CA ILE A 120 11.25 15.32 4.03
C ILE A 120 9.74 15.20 4.23
N ASN A 121 9.04 14.86 3.15
CA ASN A 121 7.62 14.54 3.17
C ASN A 121 7.29 13.75 1.90
N THR A 122 6.82 12.53 2.05
CA THR A 122 6.57 11.61 0.95
C THR A 122 5.07 11.45 0.71
N SER A 123 4.63 11.77 -0.50
CA SER A 123 3.26 11.48 -0.91
C SER A 123 3.16 10.05 -1.44
N VAL A 124 2.24 9.27 -0.88
CA VAL A 124 1.94 7.89 -1.29
C VAL A 124 0.44 7.78 -1.63
N ASN A 125 0.12 7.13 -2.74
CA ASN A 125 -1.25 7.00 -3.25
C ASN A 125 -2.00 5.85 -2.54
N ASN A 126 -2.63 6.14 -1.41
CA ASN A 126 -3.41 5.15 -0.66
C ASN A 126 -4.90 5.07 -1.05
N GLY A 127 -5.41 6.02 -1.84
CA GLY A 127 -6.86 6.17 -2.07
C GLY A 127 -7.51 4.95 -2.74
N ARG A 128 -6.86 4.38 -3.77
CA ARG A 128 -7.37 3.18 -4.44
C ARG A 128 -7.36 1.97 -3.51
N TYR A 129 -6.26 1.77 -2.79
CA TYR A 129 -6.13 0.70 -1.81
C TYR A 129 -7.20 0.78 -0.72
N GLU A 130 -7.37 1.95 -0.10
CA GLU A 130 -8.36 2.15 0.96
C GLU A 130 -9.80 2.00 0.45
N GLY A 131 -10.10 2.49 -0.75
CA GLY A 131 -11.40 2.28 -1.40
C GLY A 131 -11.70 0.79 -1.62
N PHE A 132 -10.73 0.04 -2.15
CA PHE A 132 -10.90 -1.39 -2.43
C PHE A 132 -10.98 -2.25 -1.15
N LYS A 133 -10.21 -1.87 -0.11
CA LYS A 133 -10.28 -2.50 1.21
C LYS A 133 -11.62 -2.26 1.88
N SER A 134 -12.07 -1.00 1.90
CA SER A 134 -13.32 -0.59 2.55
C SER A 134 -14.57 -1.14 1.86
N SER A 135 -14.50 -1.40 0.55
CA SER A 135 -15.58 -2.07 -0.19
C SER A 135 -15.66 -3.58 0.06
N GLY A 136 -14.79 -4.15 0.90
CA GLY A 136 -14.73 -5.58 1.18
C GLY A 136 -14.17 -6.43 0.03
N LYS A 137 -13.71 -5.80 -1.05
CA LYS A 137 -13.27 -6.48 -2.28
C LYS A 137 -11.83 -6.98 -2.21
N ILE A 138 -11.07 -6.63 -1.18
CA ILE A 138 -9.66 -7.08 -1.05
C ILE A 138 -9.50 -8.60 -1.13
N ASN A 139 -10.52 -9.36 -0.71
CA ASN A 139 -10.52 -10.83 -0.77
C ASN A 139 -10.78 -11.39 -2.18
N THR A 140 -11.25 -10.58 -3.13
CA THR A 140 -11.47 -10.99 -4.52
C THR A 140 -10.18 -11.07 -5.33
N ILE A 141 -9.05 -10.58 -4.78
CA ILE A 141 -7.72 -10.87 -5.32
C ILE A 141 -7.41 -12.34 -5.02
N GLU A 142 -7.56 -13.21 -6.01
CA GLU A 142 -7.36 -14.66 -5.89
C GLU A 142 -5.92 -15.02 -5.51
N ASN A 143 -4.95 -14.34 -6.12
CA ASN A 143 -3.54 -14.53 -5.80
C ASN A 143 -3.24 -14.01 -4.38
N GLN A 144 -3.26 -14.93 -3.42
CA GLN A 144 -3.02 -14.65 -2.01
C GLN A 144 -1.64 -14.02 -1.76
N LYS A 145 -0.63 -14.35 -2.58
CA LYS A 145 0.72 -13.77 -2.46
C LYS A 145 0.69 -12.29 -2.79
N ILE A 146 0.05 -11.89 -3.90
CA ILE A 146 -0.13 -10.49 -4.29
C ILE A 146 -0.95 -9.75 -3.24
N ARG A 147 -2.10 -10.31 -2.86
CA ARG A 147 -2.98 -9.75 -1.83
C ARG A 147 -2.23 -9.48 -0.53
N ASN A 148 -1.47 -10.45 -0.03
CA ASN A 148 -0.73 -10.30 1.22
C ASN A 148 0.39 -9.26 1.10
N LYS A 149 1.12 -9.21 -0.02
CA LYS A 149 2.15 -8.18 -0.25
C LYS A 149 1.54 -6.77 -0.26
N ILE A 150 0.41 -6.58 -0.94
CA ILE A 150 -0.33 -5.30 -0.95
C ILE A 150 -0.76 -4.92 0.48
N LEU A 151 -1.34 -5.87 1.22
CA LEU A 151 -1.75 -5.64 2.60
C LEU A 151 -0.56 -5.24 3.48
N SER A 152 0.54 -5.99 3.45
CA SER A 152 1.75 -5.68 4.22
C SER A 152 2.29 -4.28 3.87
N TYR A 153 2.41 -3.97 2.58
CA TYR A 153 2.94 -2.68 2.14
C TYR A 153 2.12 -1.50 2.67
N TYR A 154 0.80 -1.52 2.46
CA TYR A 154 -0.05 -0.38 2.85
C TYR A 154 -0.40 -0.35 4.35
N GLN A 155 -0.40 -1.49 5.05
CA GLN A 155 -0.76 -1.54 6.48
C GLN A 155 0.44 -1.49 7.42
N GLN A 156 1.65 -1.74 6.93
CA GLN A 156 2.87 -1.78 7.76
C GLN A 156 3.90 -0.79 7.21
N THR A 157 4.37 -1.00 5.98
CA THR A 157 5.49 -0.24 5.41
C THR A 157 5.17 1.25 5.23
N ILE A 158 4.02 1.60 4.65
CA ILE A 158 3.65 3.01 4.47
C ILE A 158 3.43 3.74 5.82
N PRO A 159 2.70 3.17 6.80
CA PRO A 159 2.63 3.74 8.15
C PRO A 159 3.99 3.89 8.84
N GLU A 160 4.92 2.96 8.63
CA GLU A 160 6.28 3.03 9.15
C GLU A 160 7.07 4.19 8.54
N ILE A 161 7.02 4.37 7.21
CA ILE A 161 7.60 5.56 6.54
C ILE A 161 7.04 6.84 7.15
N ALA A 162 5.72 6.95 7.31
CA ALA A 162 5.11 8.14 7.90
C ALA A 162 5.54 8.36 9.37
N PHE A 163 5.84 7.29 10.12
CA PHE A 163 6.40 7.39 11.46
C PHE A 163 7.85 7.91 11.45
N VAL A 164 8.68 7.37 10.55
CA VAL A 164 10.07 7.79 10.34
C VAL A 164 10.13 9.27 9.97
N GLU A 165 9.28 9.74 9.07
CA GLU A 165 9.23 11.15 8.67
C GLU A 165 8.88 12.08 9.84
N ARG A 166 7.88 11.73 10.66
CA ARG A 166 7.53 12.52 11.85
C ARG A 166 8.67 12.55 12.88
N ALA A 167 9.36 11.43 13.07
CA ALA A 167 10.52 11.37 13.95
C ALA A 167 11.67 12.24 13.41
N TYR A 168 11.91 12.16 12.10
CA TYR A 168 12.89 12.99 11.40
C TYR A 168 12.59 14.48 11.54
N GLU A 169 11.36 14.91 11.26
CA GLU A 169 10.90 16.29 11.39
C GLU A 169 11.16 16.84 12.79
N LYS A 170 10.86 16.05 13.82
CA LYS A 170 11.11 16.42 15.23
C LYS A 170 12.59 16.58 15.52
N LEU A 171 13.45 15.68 15.03
CA LEU A 171 14.90 15.77 15.20
C LEU A 171 15.45 17.01 14.50
N THR A 172 15.06 17.24 13.25
CA THR A 172 15.46 18.39 12.44
C THR A 172 15.00 19.70 13.08
N SER A 173 13.76 19.78 13.57
CA SER A 173 13.23 20.96 14.26
C SER A 173 13.99 21.27 15.55
N ASN A 174 14.32 20.25 16.35
CA ASN A 174 15.13 20.42 17.56
C ASN A 174 16.54 20.92 17.23
N TYR A 175 17.11 20.43 16.13
CA TYR A 175 18.41 20.88 15.65
C TYR A 175 18.38 22.33 15.16
N ILE A 176 17.37 22.70 14.36
CA ILE A 176 17.16 24.09 13.92
C ILE A 176 17.01 25.00 15.13
N ASN A 177 16.18 24.64 16.11
CA ASN A 177 16.03 25.41 17.34
C ASN A 177 17.35 25.58 18.09
N LEU A 178 18.20 24.54 18.14
CA LEU A 178 19.53 24.66 18.74
C LEU A 178 20.42 25.66 17.99
N LEU A 179 20.37 25.68 16.66
CA LEU A 179 21.11 26.63 15.84
C LEU A 179 20.62 28.07 16.04
N LEU A 180 19.30 28.26 16.19
CA LEU A 180 18.66 29.57 16.35
C LEU A 180 18.70 30.12 17.78
N ASN A 181 18.83 29.26 18.81
CA ASN A 181 18.86 29.65 20.22
C ASN A 181 20.21 30.27 20.68
N GLY A 182 21.03 30.76 19.77
CA GLY A 182 22.21 31.57 20.10
C GLY A 182 21.82 32.92 20.72
N LYS A 183 22.79 33.63 21.32
CA LYS A 183 22.60 35.07 21.57
C LYS A 183 22.35 35.77 20.22
N GLU A 184 21.67 36.91 20.22
CA GLU A 184 21.31 37.66 18.99
C GLU A 184 22.53 37.91 18.05
N ASP A 185 23.73 38.00 18.61
CA ASP A 185 25.01 38.17 17.89
C ASP A 185 25.86 36.89 17.73
N GLU A 186 25.38 35.73 18.19
CA GLU A 186 26.14 34.47 18.13
C GLU A 186 26.01 33.82 16.75
N ASP A 187 27.12 33.84 16.01
CA ASP A 187 27.21 33.21 14.69
C ASP A 187 26.84 31.71 14.74
N ILE A 188 25.87 31.30 13.91
CA ILE A 188 25.43 29.92 13.71
C ILE A 188 26.62 28.98 13.49
N ASN A 189 27.66 29.43 12.78
CA ASN A 189 28.85 28.62 12.53
C ASN A 189 29.64 28.30 13.81
N THR A 190 29.64 29.20 14.79
CA THR A 190 30.22 28.95 16.12
C THR A 190 29.41 27.90 16.86
N THR A 191 28.09 27.95 16.76
CA THR A 191 27.20 26.93 17.35
C THR A 191 27.40 25.54 16.74
N LEU A 192 27.70 25.44 15.44
CA LEU A 192 28.05 24.16 14.78
C LEU A 192 29.30 23.49 15.38
N LEU A 193 30.26 24.27 15.85
CA LEU A 193 31.49 23.74 16.45
C LEU A 193 31.29 23.23 17.90
N LYS A 194 30.21 23.61 18.57
CA LYS A 194 29.96 23.21 19.97
C LYS A 194 29.81 21.69 20.06
N LYS A 195 30.41 21.09 21.09
CA LYS A 195 30.36 19.63 21.35
C LYS A 195 28.92 19.09 21.38
N LYS A 196 27.99 19.82 22.01
CA LYS A 196 26.57 19.44 22.08
C LYS A 196 25.94 19.36 20.68
N THR A 197 26.23 20.32 19.82
CA THR A 197 25.74 20.36 18.43
C THR A 197 26.29 19.20 17.63
N LYS A 198 27.59 18.91 17.73
CA LYS A 198 28.20 17.75 17.07
C LYS A 198 27.57 16.41 17.51
N ILE A 199 27.28 16.24 18.81
CA ILE A 199 26.59 15.04 19.31
C ILE A 199 25.20 14.89 18.68
N ILE A 200 24.42 15.99 18.63
CA ILE A 200 23.08 15.97 18.03
C ILE A 200 23.17 15.67 16.53
N LEU A 201 24.09 16.30 15.81
CA LEU A 201 24.34 16.03 14.39
C LEU A 201 24.73 14.58 14.12
N SER A 202 25.57 13.97 14.96
CA SER A 202 25.89 12.54 14.83
C SER A 202 24.67 11.64 15.06
N GLY A 203 23.77 12.02 15.97
CA GLY A 203 22.49 11.32 16.14
C GLY A 203 21.62 11.41 14.90
N ILE A 204 21.51 12.60 14.30
CA ILE A 204 20.75 12.81 13.06
C ILE A 204 21.40 12.07 11.88
N ASP A 205 22.73 12.03 11.78
CA ASP A 205 23.46 11.27 10.75
C ASP A 205 23.10 9.78 10.79
N ASN A 206 23.10 9.18 11.98
CA ASN A 206 22.74 7.78 12.17
C ASN A 206 21.26 7.54 11.85
N PHE A 207 20.37 8.40 12.34
CA PHE A 207 18.94 8.29 12.03
C PHE A 207 18.66 8.45 10.53
N THR A 208 19.37 9.35 9.84
CA THR A 208 19.26 9.54 8.38
C THR A 208 19.67 8.27 7.62
N LYS A 209 20.71 7.56 8.09
CA LYS A 209 21.14 6.26 7.52
C LYS A 209 20.08 5.18 7.68
N GLU A 210 19.48 5.10 8.86
CA GLU A 210 18.40 4.15 9.13
C GLU A 210 17.19 4.45 8.25
N ALA A 211 16.75 5.72 8.19
CA ALA A 211 15.67 6.15 7.32
C ALA A 211 15.94 5.79 5.84
N GLN A 212 17.16 5.99 5.33
CA GLN A 212 17.49 5.58 3.95
C GLN A 212 17.22 4.08 3.67
N ASN A 213 17.42 3.21 4.66
CA ASN A 213 17.13 1.78 4.54
C ASN A 213 15.63 1.50 4.51
N ASP A 214 14.85 2.20 5.34
CA ASP A 214 13.39 2.07 5.37
C ASP A 214 12.78 2.43 4.00
N TYR A 215 13.27 3.50 3.37
CA TYR A 215 12.86 3.88 2.02
C TYR A 215 13.29 2.88 0.95
N GLU A 216 14.51 2.32 1.05
CA GLU A 216 14.98 1.29 0.12
C GLU A 216 14.09 0.03 0.19
N GLU A 217 13.74 -0.40 1.40
CA GLU A 217 12.86 -1.56 1.59
C GLU A 217 11.44 -1.26 1.10
N ALA A 218 10.90 -0.06 1.32
CA ALA A 218 9.61 0.35 0.77
C ALA A 218 9.60 0.33 -0.76
N ILE A 219 10.62 0.90 -1.41
CA ILE A 219 10.78 0.88 -2.87
C ILE A 219 10.85 -0.56 -3.38
N LYS A 220 11.63 -1.41 -2.72
CA LYS A 220 11.78 -2.82 -3.07
C LYS A 220 10.44 -3.56 -2.98
N GLN A 221 9.69 -3.39 -1.90
CA GLN A 221 8.36 -4.02 -1.75
C GLN A 221 7.38 -3.55 -2.83
N ALA A 222 7.35 -2.25 -3.15
CA ALA A 222 6.52 -1.73 -4.22
C ALA A 222 6.89 -2.35 -5.59
N ARG A 223 8.18 -2.43 -5.91
CA ARG A 223 8.67 -3.08 -7.14
C ARG A 223 8.33 -4.57 -7.19
N GLU A 224 8.42 -5.26 -6.06
CA GLU A 224 8.01 -6.65 -5.95
C GLU A 224 6.51 -6.83 -6.21
N ILE A 225 5.65 -5.96 -5.67
CA ILE A 225 4.21 -6.02 -5.93
C ILE A 225 3.93 -5.83 -7.43
N ILE A 226 4.54 -4.81 -8.05
CA ILE A 226 4.41 -4.55 -9.50
C ILE A 226 4.82 -5.78 -10.32
N LYS A 227 5.95 -6.41 -9.97
CA LYS A 227 6.43 -7.61 -10.66
C LYS A 227 5.43 -8.75 -10.59
N GLU A 228 4.82 -8.99 -9.43
CA GLU A 228 3.87 -10.08 -9.25
C GLU A 228 2.56 -9.79 -10.01
N ILE A 229 2.10 -8.53 -10.03
CA ILE A 229 0.97 -8.10 -10.86
C ILE A 229 1.27 -8.36 -12.35
N ASP A 230 2.49 -8.10 -12.81
CA ASP A 230 2.90 -8.36 -14.20
C ASP A 230 3.03 -9.86 -14.53
N GLU A 231 3.29 -10.70 -13.54
CA GLU A 231 3.33 -12.16 -13.70
C GLU A 231 1.92 -12.77 -13.73
N GLU A 232 0.97 -12.23 -12.99
CA GLU A 232 -0.44 -12.68 -12.99
C GLU A 232 -1.18 -12.32 -14.29
N ASN A 233 -0.75 -11.27 -15.00
CA ASN A 233 -1.38 -10.79 -16.23
C ASN A 233 -0.72 -11.31 -17.53
N LYS A 234 0.23 -12.26 -17.45
CA LYS A 234 0.85 -12.93 -18.60
C LYS A 234 0.14 -14.24 -18.94
#